data_AF-A0A444UHR0-F1
#
_entry.id   AF-A0A444UHR0-F1
#
_cell.length_a   1.000
_cell.length_b   1.000
_cell.length_c   1.000
_cell.angle_alpha   90.00
_cell.angle_beta   90.00
_cell.angle_gamma   90.00
#
_symmetry.space_group_name_H-M   'P 1'
#
loop_
_entity.id
_entity.type
_entity.pdbx_description
1 polymer ?
#
loop_
_entity_poly.entity_id
_entity_poly.type
_entity_poly.pdbx_seq_one_letter_code
_entity_poly.pdbx_strand_id
1 'polypeptide(L)'
;MDNSGKEKEALALIAEAEKKTKSSQSFFASMFGGSSKLEEACEMYIRAANMFKMAKNWSAAGNAFAQAGQLHLQQQSKHDAATSFIDAGNAFKKADPQAITVKGLCQDPV
;
A
#
# COMPACT_ATOMS: atom_id res chain seq x y z
N MET A 1 9.11 -17.95 12.85
CA MET A 1 9.28 -17.02 11.70
C MET A 1 8.35 -15.85 11.98
N ASP A 2 8.90 -14.83 12.62
CA ASP A 2 8.16 -13.80 13.35
C ASP A 2 7.78 -12.67 12.38
N ASN A 3 6.63 -12.83 11.71
CA ASN A 3 6.11 -11.84 10.76
C ASN A 3 5.92 -10.45 11.37
N SER A 4 5.79 -10.38 12.71
CA SER A 4 5.62 -9.13 13.47
C SER A 4 6.79 -8.15 13.33
N GLY A 5 8.02 -8.62 13.06
CA GLY A 5 9.16 -7.72 12.80
C GLY A 5 9.03 -7.00 11.46
N LYS A 6 8.65 -7.73 10.41
CA LYS A 6 8.49 -7.21 9.04
C LYS A 6 7.32 -6.25 8.93
N GLU A 7 6.22 -6.51 9.63
CA GLU A 7 5.07 -5.61 9.67
C GLU A 7 5.41 -4.28 10.35
N LYS A 8 6.16 -4.32 11.45
CA LYS A 8 6.62 -3.10 12.14
C LYS A 8 7.55 -2.27 11.28
N GLU A 9 8.48 -2.91 10.57
CA GLU A 9 9.39 -2.24 9.64
C GLU A 9 8.62 -1.63 8.45
N ALA A 10 7.66 -2.37 7.90
CA ALA A 10 6.79 -1.87 6.84
C ALA A 10 5.95 -0.67 7.29
N LEU A 11 5.39 -0.69 8.50
CA LEU A 11 4.67 0.44 9.07
C LEU A 11 5.57 1.66 9.29
N ALA A 12 6.82 1.45 9.71
CA ALA A 12 7.79 2.54 9.86
C ALA A 12 8.08 3.19 8.50
N LEU A 13 8.28 2.40 7.45
CA LEU A 13 8.46 2.90 6.08
C LEU A 13 7.23 3.68 5.60
N ILE A 14 6.02 3.19 5.86
CA ILE A 14 4.78 3.93 5.53
C ILE A 14 4.72 5.27 6.28
N ALA A 15 5.02 5.28 7.57
CA ALA A 15 4.98 6.51 8.37
C ALA A 15 6.01 7.54 7.87
N GLU A 16 7.18 7.08 7.42
CA GLU A 16 8.20 7.95 6.81
C GLU A 16 7.74 8.47 5.44
N ALA A 17 7.19 7.60 4.60
CA ALA A 17 6.60 7.96 3.32
C ALA A 17 5.49 8.99 3.47
N GLU A 18 4.55 8.79 4.42
CA GLU A 18 3.47 9.73 4.74
C GLU A 18 4.00 11.09 5.18
N LYS A 19 5.07 11.12 5.99
CA LYS A 19 5.68 12.39 6.40
C LYS A 19 6.27 13.12 5.20
N LYS A 20 6.91 12.39 4.27
CA LYS A 20 7.46 12.97 3.04
C LYS A 20 6.37 13.49 2.11
N THR A 21 5.26 12.76 1.95
CA THR A 21 4.13 13.20 1.11
C THR A 21 3.37 14.37 1.72
N LYS A 22 3.09 14.36 3.03
CA LYS A 22 2.44 15.49 3.73
C LYS A 22 3.31 16.75 3.74
N SER A 23 4.63 16.60 3.92
CA SER A 23 5.57 17.72 3.78
C SER A 23 5.55 18.29 2.36
N SER A 24 5.45 17.44 1.33
CA SER A 24 5.30 17.86 -0.06
C SER A 24 3.98 18.57 -0.34
N GLN A 25 2.86 18.08 0.21
CA GLN A 25 1.54 18.67 0.02
C GLN A 25 1.43 20.05 0.70
N SER A 26 2.08 20.22 1.86
CA SER A 26 2.10 21.50 2.59
C SER A 26 2.92 22.60 1.89
N PHE A 27 3.76 22.23 0.92
CA PHE A 27 4.55 23.16 0.09
C PHE A 27 4.08 23.22 -1.37
N PHE A 28 3.05 22.44 -1.75
CA PHE A 28 2.35 22.54 -3.03
C PHE A 28 1.25 23.61 -3.03
N ALA A 29 1.10 24.34 -1.91
CA ALA A 29 0.45 25.64 -1.89
C ALA A 29 1.23 26.72 -2.67
N SER A 30 2.47 26.45 -3.10
CA SER A 30 3.33 27.49 -3.66
C SER A 30 4.07 27.11 -4.95
N MET A 31 3.39 26.51 -5.94
CA MET A 31 3.83 26.46 -7.34
C MET A 31 4.77 25.27 -7.70
N PHE A 32 4.18 24.15 -8.13
CA PHE A 32 4.74 23.29 -9.20
C PHE A 32 6.21 22.77 -9.05
N GLY A 33 6.58 22.14 -7.92
CA GLY A 33 7.95 21.63 -7.71
C GLY A 33 8.10 20.34 -6.89
N GLY A 34 7.05 19.52 -6.74
CA GLY A 34 7.00 18.44 -5.75
C GLY A 34 7.28 17.00 -6.22
N SER A 35 7.54 16.76 -7.52
CA SER A 35 7.47 15.39 -8.10
C SER A 35 8.47 14.39 -7.50
N SER A 36 9.71 14.80 -7.21
CA SER A 36 10.76 13.89 -6.71
C SER A 36 10.48 13.33 -5.31
N LYS A 37 9.85 14.11 -4.44
CA LYS A 37 9.46 13.66 -3.09
C LYS A 37 8.29 12.67 -3.12
N LEU A 38 7.39 12.83 -4.11
CA LEU A 38 6.29 11.88 -4.32
C LEU A 38 6.83 10.55 -4.86
N GLU A 39 7.85 10.60 -5.73
CA GLU A 39 8.49 9.40 -6.29
C GLU A 39 9.17 8.58 -5.18
N GLU A 40 9.96 9.25 -4.33
CA GLU A 40 10.65 8.60 -3.22
C GLU A 40 9.68 8.01 -2.19
N ALA A 41 8.60 8.73 -1.86
CA ALA A 41 7.57 8.19 -0.98
C ALA A 41 6.86 6.99 -1.60
N CYS A 42 6.60 7.02 -2.91
CA CYS A 42 5.95 5.92 -3.61
C CYS A 42 6.77 4.62 -3.52
N GLU A 43 8.08 4.70 -3.75
CA GLU A 43 8.99 3.56 -3.59
C GLU A 43 8.98 3.02 -2.15
N MET A 44 8.91 3.89 -1.14
CA MET A 44 8.80 3.48 0.27
C MET A 44 7.49 2.70 0.53
N TYR A 45 6.37 3.15 -0.03
CA TYR A 45 5.09 2.42 0.08
C TYR A 45 5.17 1.04 -0.59
N ILE A 46 5.76 0.94 -1.78
CA ILE A 46 5.91 -0.34 -2.49
C ILE A 46 6.82 -1.30 -1.70
N ARG A 47 7.92 -0.80 -1.11
CA ARG A 47 8.76 -1.62 -0.21
C ARG A 47 7.98 -2.13 0.99
N ALA A 48 7.25 -1.25 1.67
CA ALA A 48 6.39 -1.63 2.78
C ALA A 48 5.34 -2.68 2.36
N ALA A 49 4.72 -2.49 1.19
CA ALA A 49 3.75 -3.43 0.64
C ALA A 49 4.37 -4.82 0.39
N ASN A 50 5.59 -4.88 -0.12
CA ASN A 50 6.33 -6.13 -0.30
C ASN A 50 6.67 -6.81 1.05
N MET A 51 7.01 -6.03 2.07
CA MET A 51 7.20 -6.54 3.43
C MET A 51 5.90 -7.11 4.02
N PHE A 52 4.77 -6.44 3.83
CA PHE A 52 3.46 -6.96 4.23
C PHE A 52 3.09 -8.24 3.47
N LYS A 53 3.44 -8.35 2.17
CA LYS A 53 3.30 -9.61 1.41
C LYS A 53 4.11 -10.75 2.04
N MET A 54 5.35 -10.48 2.48
CA MET A 54 6.16 -11.48 3.20
C MET A 54 5.58 -11.85 4.56
N ALA A 55 4.96 -10.88 5.24
CA ALA A 55 4.26 -11.09 6.50
C ALA A 55 2.91 -11.83 6.34
N LYS A 56 2.51 -12.16 5.10
CA LYS A 56 1.18 -12.69 4.73
C LYS A 56 0.03 -11.75 5.09
N ASN A 57 0.31 -10.47 5.34
CA ASN A 57 -0.69 -9.46 5.63
C ASN A 57 -1.10 -8.75 4.32
N TRP A 58 -1.95 -9.43 3.57
CA TRP A 58 -2.40 -8.94 2.27
C TRP A 58 -3.29 -7.70 2.37
N SER A 59 -4.04 -7.51 3.47
CA SER A 59 -4.87 -6.33 3.70
C SER A 59 -4.00 -5.07 3.83
N ALA A 60 -2.94 -5.14 4.65
CA ALA A 60 -2.01 -4.03 4.82
C ALA A 60 -1.20 -3.77 3.54
N ALA A 61 -0.77 -4.83 2.83
CA ALA A 61 -0.10 -4.70 1.54
C ALA A 61 -0.98 -3.98 0.50
N GLY A 62 -2.26 -4.33 0.42
CA GLY A 62 -3.21 -3.68 -0.48
C GLY A 62 -3.38 -2.19 -0.19
N ASN A 63 -3.51 -1.82 1.09
CA ASN A 63 -3.57 -0.42 1.50
C ASN A 63 -2.31 0.36 1.12
N ALA A 64 -1.13 -0.24 1.31
CA ALA A 64 0.14 0.37 0.93
C ALA A 64 0.25 0.59 -0.58
N PHE A 65 -0.12 -0.40 -1.40
CA PHE A 65 -0.16 -0.27 -2.87
C PHE A 65 -1.18 0.77 -3.34
N ALA A 66 -2.33 0.88 -2.68
CA ALA A 66 -3.32 1.91 -3.00
C ALA A 66 -2.78 3.33 -2.75
N GLN A 67 -2.06 3.54 -1.65
CA GLN A 67 -1.39 4.83 -1.37
C GLN A 67 -0.28 5.12 -2.39
N ALA A 68 0.53 4.12 -2.76
CA ALA A 68 1.51 4.24 -3.83
C ALA A 68 0.85 4.65 -5.17
N GLY A 69 -0.24 3.97 -5.56
CA GLY A 69 -0.98 4.28 -6.77
C GLY A 69 -1.53 5.71 -6.81
N GLN A 70 -2.02 6.22 -5.66
CA GLN A 70 -2.45 7.63 -5.56
C GLN A 70 -1.31 8.62 -5.77
N LEU A 71 -0.11 8.33 -5.28
CA LEU A 71 1.07 9.18 -5.49
C LEU A 71 1.55 9.14 -6.94
N HIS A 72 1.48 7.99 -7.59
CA HIS A 72 1.76 7.87 -9.03
C HIS A 72 0.77 8.70 -9.88
N LEU A 73 -0.51 8.78 -9.48
CA LEU A 73 -1.48 9.66 -10.14
C LEU A 73 -1.10 11.14 -9.99
N GLN A 74 -0.61 11.56 -8.82
CA GLN A 74 -0.14 12.92 -8.60
C GLN A 74 1.12 13.25 -9.41
N GLN A 75 1.96 12.26 -9.71
CA GLN A 75 3.12 12.38 -10.60
C GLN A 75 2.79 12.29 -12.10
N GLN A 76 1.52 12.13 -12.49
CA GLN A 76 1.08 11.83 -13.86
C GLN A 76 1.59 10.50 -14.45
N SER A 77 2.17 9.61 -13.65
CA SER A 77 2.58 8.25 -14.05
C SER A 77 1.38 7.30 -14.08
N LYS A 78 0.51 7.49 -15.08
CA LYS A 78 -0.75 6.73 -15.23
C LYS A 78 -0.53 5.22 -15.38
N HIS A 79 0.56 4.80 -16.02
CA HIS A 79 0.91 3.39 -16.21
C HIS A 79 1.25 2.70 -14.89
N ASP A 80 2.10 3.33 -14.07
CA ASP A 80 2.51 2.79 -12.77
C ASP A 80 1.37 2.82 -11.75
N ALA A 81 0.55 3.88 -11.79
CA ALA A 81 -0.67 3.97 -11.00
C ALA A 81 -1.62 2.79 -11.29
N ALA A 82 -1.89 2.50 -12.57
CA ALA A 82 -2.77 1.40 -12.97
C ALA A 82 -2.25 0.05 -12.42
N THR A 83 -0.97 -0.23 -12.58
CA THR A 83 -0.33 -1.44 -12.06
C THR A 83 -0.47 -1.52 -10.54
N SER A 84 -0.18 -0.43 -9.83
CA SER A 84 -0.28 -0.37 -8.36
C SER A 84 -1.72 -0.61 -7.86
N PHE A 85 -2.72 -0.06 -8.53
CA PHE A 85 -4.13 -0.31 -8.18
C PHE A 85 -4.57 -1.74 -8.48
N ILE A 86 -4.08 -2.33 -9.57
CA ILE A 86 -4.34 -3.74 -9.90
C ILE A 86 -3.73 -4.64 -8.81
N ASP A 87 -2.48 -4.39 -8.41
CA ASP A 87 -1.81 -5.14 -7.35
C ASP A 87 -2.48 -4.96 -5.98
N ALA A 88 -2.94 -3.74 -5.66
CA ALA A 88 -3.73 -3.48 -4.47
C ALA A 88 -5.03 -4.31 -4.47
N GLY A 89 -5.80 -4.27 -5.57
CA GLY A 89 -7.02 -5.04 -5.73
C GLY A 89 -6.79 -6.56 -5.64
N ASN A 90 -5.72 -7.05 -6.26
CA ASN A 90 -5.31 -8.45 -6.16
C ASN A 90 -4.92 -8.84 -4.73
N ALA A 91 -4.22 -7.96 -4.00
CA ALA A 91 -3.85 -8.17 -2.61
C ALA A 91 -5.09 -8.22 -1.71
N PHE A 92 -6.04 -7.29 -1.85
CA PHE A 92 -7.29 -7.32 -1.09
C PHE A 92 -8.12 -8.57 -1.36
N LYS A 93 -8.25 -8.96 -2.64
CA LYS A 93 -8.93 -10.21 -3.02
C LYS A 93 -8.26 -11.44 -2.38
N LYS A 94 -6.94 -11.41 -2.21
CA LYS A 94 -6.16 -12.49 -1.57
C LYS A 94 -6.13 -12.39 -0.04
N ALA A 95 -6.41 -11.21 0.52
CA ALA A 95 -6.54 -10.98 1.96
C ALA A 95 -7.86 -11.53 2.50
N ASP A 96 -8.92 -11.42 1.69
CA ASP A 96 -10.26 -11.91 1.99
C ASP A 96 -10.69 -13.10 1.11
N PRO A 97 -9.96 -14.23 1.08
CA PRO A 97 -10.47 -15.45 0.48
C PRO A 97 -11.60 -16.05 1.34
N GLN A 98 -11.77 -15.58 2.58
CA GLN A 98 -12.81 -16.04 3.52
C GLN A 98 -14.07 -15.19 3.51
N ALA A 99 -14.04 -13.90 3.14
CA ALA A 99 -15.27 -13.09 3.07
C ALA A 99 -16.27 -13.60 2.01
N ILE A 100 -15.75 -14.26 0.97
CA ILE A 100 -16.57 -14.95 -0.05
C ILE A 100 -17.12 -16.28 0.48
N THR A 101 -16.44 -16.92 1.43
CA THR A 101 -16.81 -18.25 1.94
C THR A 101 -17.72 -18.20 3.19
N VAL A 102 -17.66 -17.15 4.01
CA VAL A 102 -18.43 -17.10 5.29
C VAL A 102 -19.88 -16.63 5.18
N LYS A 103 -20.37 -16.28 3.98
CA LYS A 103 -21.82 -16.15 3.72
C LYS A 103 -22.40 -17.35 2.96
N GLY A 104 -21.57 -18.35 2.65
CA GLY A 104 -21.92 -19.47 1.78
C GLY A 104 -22.51 -20.67 2.51
N LEU A 105 -21.74 -21.41 3.31
CA LEU A 105 -22.19 -22.70 3.81
C LEU A 105 -21.52 -23.10 5.13
N CYS A 106 -22.39 -23.38 6.11
CA CYS A 106 -22.31 -24.43 7.12
C CYS A 106 -21.13 -24.43 8.11
N GLN A 107 -21.48 -24.02 9.33
CA GLN A 107 -21.23 -24.78 10.57
C GLN A 107 -21.01 -26.29 10.30
N ASP A 108 -19.88 -26.86 10.72
CA ASP A 108 -19.84 -27.93 11.74
C ASP A 108 -18.41 -28.46 11.95
N PRO A 109 -17.93 -28.55 13.20
CA PRO A 109 -16.67 -29.19 13.57
C PRO A 109 -16.86 -30.71 13.79
N VAL A 110 -15.91 -31.52 13.29
CA VAL A 110 -15.66 -32.90 13.74
C VAL A 110 -14.26 -32.97 14.32
#